data_AF-A0AAD7L9C1-F1
#
_entry.id   AF-A0AAD7L9C1-F1
#
_cell.length_a   1.000
_cell.length_b   1.000
_cell.length_c   1.000
_cell.angle_alpha   90.00
_cell.angle_beta   90.00
_cell.angle_gamma   90.00
#
_symmetry.space_group_name_H-M   'P 1'
#
loop_
_entity.id
_entity.type
_entity.pdbx_description
1 polymer ?
#
loop_
_entity_poly.entity_id
_entity_poly.type
_entity_poly.pdbx_seq_one_letter_code
_entity_poly.pdbx_strand_id
1 'polypeptide(L)'
;MSIPDDGTTATEFIEQWVQICTPAKAKVQAETGTLDFSEQCTNCEKEAVNVSLGNLLTYPFVREGVVNKNLALKGAHYNFVNGSFELWNLDFKISPSLSV
;
A
#
# COMPACT_ATOMS: atom_id res chain seq x y z
N MET A 1 3.33 -11.50 5.46
CA MET A 1 2.31 -12.57 5.63
C MET A 1 2.57 -13.49 6.83
N SER A 2 3.82 -13.77 7.23
CA SER A 2 4.13 -14.77 8.29
C SER A 2 4.17 -14.26 9.75
N ILE A 3 4.22 -12.94 9.97
CA ILE A 3 4.28 -12.37 11.33
C ILE A 3 2.88 -12.50 11.95
N PRO A 4 2.75 -13.02 13.18
CA PRO A 4 1.46 -13.12 13.87
C PRO A 4 0.92 -11.72 14.25
N ASP A 5 -0.41 -11.56 14.27
CA ASP A 5 -1.08 -10.31 14.67
C ASP A 5 -1.46 -10.30 16.17
N ASP A 6 -0.83 -11.13 16.99
CA ASP A 6 -1.14 -11.29 18.42
C ASP A 6 -0.39 -10.29 19.33
N GLY A 7 0.32 -9.33 18.72
CA GLY A 7 1.10 -8.31 19.43
C GLY A 7 2.42 -8.83 20.01
N THR A 8 2.78 -10.09 19.76
CA THR A 8 4.11 -10.61 20.11
C THR A 8 5.16 -10.07 19.15
N THR A 9 6.36 -9.80 19.66
CA THR A 9 7.50 -9.35 18.86
C THR A 9 8.65 -10.32 19.09
N ALA A 10 9.19 -10.88 18.02
CA ALA A 10 10.39 -11.70 18.03
C ALA A 10 11.65 -10.87 17.76
N THR A 11 11.50 -9.64 17.25
CA THR A 11 12.59 -8.72 16.99
C THR A 11 12.36 -7.37 17.68
N GLU A 12 13.44 -6.60 17.83
CA GLU A 12 13.41 -5.32 18.54
C GLU A 12 12.64 -4.22 17.78
N PHE A 13 12.69 -4.24 16.44
CA PHE A 13 12.12 -3.15 15.62
C PHE A 13 11.41 -3.61 14.34
N ILE A 14 11.64 -4.82 13.85
CA ILE A 14 11.14 -5.23 12.53
C ILE A 14 9.61 -5.30 12.53
N GLU A 15 8.99 -5.94 13.53
CA GLU A 15 7.54 -6.02 13.63
C GLU A 15 6.91 -4.63 13.77
N GLN A 16 7.49 -3.76 14.62
CA GLN A 16 6.99 -2.40 14.81
C GLN A 16 7.07 -1.57 13.52
N TRP A 17 8.16 -1.72 12.76
CA TRP A 17 8.32 -1.01 11.50
C TRP A 17 7.33 -1.48 10.44
N VAL A 18 7.17 -2.80 10.26
CA VAL A 18 6.30 -3.35 9.21
C VAL A 18 4.81 -3.27 9.54
N GLN A 19 4.44 -2.95 10.79
CA GLN A 19 3.05 -2.73 11.22
C GLN A 19 2.32 -1.64 10.41
N ILE A 20 3.05 -0.70 9.80
CA ILE A 20 2.45 0.29 8.89
C ILE A 20 1.67 -0.38 7.73
N CYS A 21 2.06 -1.60 7.35
CA CYS A 21 1.46 -2.38 6.27
C CYS A 21 0.39 -3.38 6.76
N THR A 22 0.02 -3.37 8.04
CA THR A 22 -1.06 -4.24 8.57
C THR A 22 -2.36 -4.14 7.77
N PRO A 23 -2.82 -2.95 7.31
CA PRO A 23 -4.01 -2.86 6.46
C PRO A 23 -3.87 -3.63 5.14
N ALA A 24 -2.68 -3.64 4.54
CA ALA A 24 -2.41 -4.38 3.30
C ALA A 24 -2.50 -5.89 3.53
N LYS A 25 -1.88 -6.38 4.61
CA LYS A 25 -1.95 -7.79 5.00
C LYS A 25 -3.39 -8.24 5.21
N ALA A 26 -4.18 -7.49 5.99
CA ALA A 26 -5.57 -7.81 6.27
C ALA A 26 -6.43 -7.88 5.00
N LYS A 27 -6.27 -6.91 4.09
CA LYS A 27 -6.98 -6.89 2.81
C LYS A 27 -6.62 -8.10 1.93
N VAL A 28 -5.33 -8.39 1.78
CA VAL A 28 -4.86 -9.51 0.95
C VAL A 28 -5.29 -10.87 1.52
N GLN A 29 -5.30 -11.03 2.85
CA GLN A 29 -5.84 -12.24 3.49
C GLN A 29 -7.34 -12.42 3.23
N ALA A 30 -8.11 -11.33 3.22
CA ALA A 30 -9.54 -11.38 2.92
C ALA A 30 -9.84 -11.68 1.44
N GLU A 31 -9.07 -11.10 0.52
CA GLU A 31 -9.32 -11.20 -0.93
C GLU A 31 -8.68 -12.46 -1.55
N THR A 32 -7.55 -12.91 -1.00
CA THR A 32 -6.70 -13.95 -1.63
C THR A 32 -6.25 -15.05 -0.66
N GLY A 33 -6.94 -15.22 0.47
CA GLY A 33 -6.57 -16.21 1.49
C GLY A 33 -6.56 -17.67 1.02
N THR A 34 -7.15 -17.98 -0.13
CA THR A 34 -7.13 -19.30 -0.77
C THR A 34 -5.95 -19.53 -1.71
N LEU A 35 -5.22 -18.47 -2.08
CA LEU A 35 -4.02 -18.56 -2.91
C LEU A 35 -2.83 -19.11 -2.13
N ASP A 36 -1.79 -19.52 -2.85
CA ASP A 36 -0.58 -19.97 -2.18
C ASP A 36 0.13 -18.83 -1.43
N PHE A 37 1.03 -19.19 -0.52
CA PHE A 37 1.72 -18.21 0.32
C PHE A 37 2.56 -17.22 -0.50
N SER A 38 3.15 -17.65 -1.62
CA SER A 38 3.98 -16.81 -2.49
C SER A 38 3.14 -15.78 -3.24
N GLU A 39 1.97 -16.18 -3.72
CA GLU A 39 0.99 -15.31 -4.37
C GLU A 39 0.44 -14.30 -3.35
N GLN A 40 0.12 -14.72 -2.13
CA GLN A 40 -0.28 -13.81 -1.06
C GLN A 40 0.82 -12.79 -0.74
N CYS A 41 2.09 -13.21 -0.69
CA CYS A 41 3.21 -12.29 -0.53
C CYS A 41 3.30 -11.27 -1.66
N THR A 42 3.21 -11.73 -2.91
CA THR A 42 3.26 -10.85 -4.10
C THR A 42 2.12 -9.82 -4.09
N ASN A 43 0.90 -10.24 -3.72
CA ASN A 43 -0.23 -9.33 -3.58
C ASN A 43 -0.03 -8.35 -2.40
N CYS A 44 0.51 -8.82 -1.28
CA CYS A 44 0.81 -7.98 -0.12
C CYS A 44 1.89 -6.93 -0.43
N GLU A 45 2.88 -7.24 -1.27
CA GLU A 45 3.88 -6.28 -1.75
C GLU A 45 3.22 -5.13 -2.51
N LYS A 46 2.34 -5.45 -3.47
CA LYS A 46 1.61 -4.45 -4.25
C LYS A 46 0.65 -3.63 -3.39
N GLU A 47 -0.06 -4.29 -2.46
CA GLU A 47 -1.00 -3.58 -1.60
C GLU A 47 -0.30 -2.72 -0.54
N ALA A 48 0.90 -3.10 -0.07
CA ALA A 48 1.71 -2.26 0.80
C ALA A 48 2.12 -0.94 0.13
N VAL A 49 2.37 -0.98 -1.19
CA VAL A 49 2.57 0.24 -1.99
C VAL A 49 1.29 1.10 -1.99
N ASN A 50 0.11 0.50 -2.15
CA ASN A 50 -1.16 1.22 -2.11
C ASN A 50 -1.43 1.87 -0.74
N VAL A 51 -1.15 1.17 0.37
CA VAL A 51 -1.22 1.73 1.72
C VAL A 51 -0.26 2.91 1.86
N SER A 52 0.97 2.79 1.35
CA SER A 52 1.95 3.87 1.40
C SER A 52 1.51 5.09 0.57
N LEU A 53 0.89 4.89 -0.60
CA LEU A 53 0.31 5.97 -1.40
C LEU A 53 -0.84 6.67 -0.66
N GLY A 54 -1.69 5.91 0.05
CA GLY A 54 -2.71 6.47 0.93
C GLY A 54 -2.11 7.27 2.09
N ASN A 55 -1.06 6.75 2.71
CA ASN A 55 -0.33 7.43 3.78
C ASN A 55 0.32 8.73 3.27
N LEU A 56 0.84 8.78 2.04
CA LEU A 56 1.36 10.01 1.44
C LEU A 56 0.29 11.12 1.34
N LEU A 57 -0.98 10.78 1.12
CA LEU A 57 -2.07 11.77 1.08
C LEU A 57 -2.46 12.32 2.46
N THR A 58 -1.94 11.75 3.55
CA THR A 58 -2.10 12.30 4.92
C THR A 58 -1.26 13.55 5.14
N TYR A 59 -0.22 13.77 4.33
CA TYR A 59 0.64 14.94 4.40
C TYR A 59 -0.02 16.12 3.65
N PRO A 60 -0.27 17.28 4.30
CA PRO A 60 -0.99 18.39 3.68
C PRO A 60 -0.36 18.90 2.38
N PHE A 61 0.97 19.06 2.36
CA PHE A 61 1.70 19.56 1.19
C PHE A 61 1.69 18.57 0.01
N VAL A 62 1.68 17.26 0.28
CA VAL A 62 1.53 16.25 -0.77
C VAL A 62 0.14 16.34 -1.37
N ARG A 63 -0.89 16.37 -0.52
CA ARG A 63 -2.28 16.50 -0.95
C ARG A 63 -2.49 17.75 -1.79
N GLU A 64 -2.00 18.89 -1.32
CA GLU A 64 -2.07 20.16 -2.04
C GLU A 64 -1.36 20.07 -3.41
N GLY A 65 -0.16 19.50 -3.45
CA GLY A 65 0.57 19.28 -4.71
C GLY A 65 -0.20 18.42 -5.71
N VAL A 66 -0.86 17.35 -5.23
CA VAL A 66 -1.68 16.46 -6.06
C VAL A 66 -2.93 17.18 -6.58
N VAL A 67 -3.65 17.91 -5.72
CA VAL A 67 -4.85 18.67 -6.10
C VAL A 67 -4.53 19.75 -7.13
N ASN A 68 -3.42 20.46 -6.93
CA ASN A 68 -2.97 21.52 -7.82
C ASN A 68 -2.29 20.99 -9.09
N LYS A 69 -2.24 19.66 -9.30
CA LYS A 69 -1.58 19.00 -10.43
C LYS A 69 -0.08 19.32 -10.57
N ASN A 70 0.56 19.72 -9.48
CA ASN A 70 1.99 20.00 -9.41
C ASN A 70 2.81 18.78 -8.92
N LEU A 71 2.13 17.77 -8.39
CA LEU A 71 2.72 16.51 -7.93
C LEU A 71 1.86 15.34 -8.40
N ALA A 72 2.50 14.25 -8.87
CA ALA A 72 1.83 13.01 -9.21
C ALA A 72 2.35 11.88 -8.32
N LEU A 73 1.44 11.06 -7.78
CA LEU A 73 1.78 9.87 -7.01
C LEU A 73 1.62 8.62 -7.88
N LYS A 74 2.63 7.74 -7.84
CA LYS A 74 2.66 6.50 -8.61
C LYS A 74 3.11 5.35 -7.72
N GLY A 75 2.48 4.19 -7.89
CA GLY A 75 2.94 2.94 -7.32
C GLY A 75 3.74 2.16 -8.34
N ALA A 76 4.75 1.41 -7.88
CA ALA A 76 5.55 0.55 -8.72
C ALA A 76 5.88 -0.76 -8.02
N HIS A 77 5.97 -1.84 -8.80
CA HIS A 77 6.42 -3.14 -8.34
C HIS A 77 7.46 -3.67 -9.31
N TYR A 78 8.66 -3.95 -8.80
CA TYR A 78 9.75 -4.54 -9.57
C TYR A 78 9.91 -6.00 -9.16
N ASN A 79 9.68 -6.91 -10.09
CA ASN A 79 9.91 -8.32 -9.89
C ASN A 79 11.25 -8.71 -10.53
N PHE A 80 12.26 -8.87 -9.69
CA PHE A 80 13.61 -9.23 -10.13
C PHE A 80 13.74 -10.71 -10.55
N VAL A 81 12.78 -11.57 -10.20
CA VAL A 81 12.82 -13.00 -10.56
C VAL A 81 12.54 -13.20 -12.04
N ASN A 82 11.54 -12.50 -12.57
CA ASN A 82 11.15 -12.55 -13.98
C ASN A 82 11.63 -11.32 -14.79
N GLY A 83 12.18 -10.30 -14.12
CA GLY A 83 12.63 -9.06 -14.75
C GLY A 83 11.51 -8.11 -15.17
N SER A 84 10.32 -8.20 -14.57
CA SER A 84 9.17 -7.34 -14.92
C SER A 84 9.07 -6.09 -14.02
N PHE A 85 8.53 -5.02 -14.57
CA PHE A 85 8.25 -3.78 -13.85
C PHE A 85 6.82 -3.32 -14.11
N GLU A 86 6.03 -3.21 -13.05
CA GLU A 86 4.65 -2.70 -13.08
C GLU A 86 4.63 -1.28 -12.52
N LEU A 87 3.90 -0.38 -13.17
CA LEU A 87 3.73 1.01 -12.78
C LEU A 87 2.26 1.39 -12.87
N TRP A 88 1.69 1.97 -11.82
CA TRP A 88 0.31 2.45 -11.80
C TRP A 88 0.21 3.85 -11.21
N ASN A 89 -0.84 4.57 -11.61
CA ASN A 89 -1.12 5.93 -11.11
C ASN A 89 -2.14 5.88 -9.98
N LEU A 90 -1.98 6.78 -9.02
CA LEU A 90 -3.05 7.10 -8.09
C LEU A 90 -3.94 8.17 -8.72
N ASP A 91 -5.12 7.78 -9.22
CA ASP A 91 -6.10 8.73 -9.74
C ASP A 91 -6.85 9.42 -8.59
N PHE A 92 -6.29 10.51 -8.09
CA PHE A 92 -6.92 11.35 -7.08
C PHE A 92 -7.85 12.38 -7.74
N LYS A 93 -9.17 12.19 -7.63
CA LYS A 93 -10.18 13.11 -8.16
C LYS A 93 -11.01 13.67 -7.01
N ILE A 94 -11.02 15.00 -6.85
CA ILE A 94 -11.97 15.68 -5.99
C ILE A 94 -13.21 15.99 -6.83
N SER A 95 -14.33 15.38 -6.50
CA SER A 95 -15.63 15.76 -7.03
C SER A 95 -16.22 16.88 -6.15
N PRO A 96 -16.68 18.01 -6.72
CA PRO A 96 -17.37 19.03 -5.93
C PRO A 96 -18.61 18.42 -5.27
N SER A 97 -18.82 18.70 -3.98
CA SER A 97 -20.09 18.41 -3.34
C SER A 97 -21.15 19.37 -3.89
N LEU A 98 -22.29 18.84 -4.34
CA LEU A 98 -23.46 19.66 -4.67
C LEU A 98 -23.79 20.56 -3.47
N SER A 99 -23.69 21.87 -3.70
CA SER A 99 -24.15 22.88 -2.75
C SER A 99 -25.58 23.21 -3.13
N VAL A 100 -26.54 22.96 -2.22
CA VAL A 100 -27.96 23.34 -2.35
C VAL A 100 -28.15 24.72 -1.76
#